data_AF-A0A212AJR7-F1
#
_entry.id   AF-A0A212AJR7-F1
#
_cell.length_a   1.000
_cell.length_b   1.000
_cell.length_c   1.000
_cell.angle_alpha   90.00
_cell.angle_beta   90.00
_cell.angle_gamma   90.00
#
_symmetry.space_group_name_H-M   'P 1'
#
loop_
_entity.id
_entity.type
_entity.pdbx_description
1 polymer ?
#
loop_
_entity_poly.entity_id
_entity_poly.type
_entity_poly.pdbx_seq_one_letter_code
_entity_poly.pdbx_strand_id
1 'polypeptide(L)'
;MRGGGFIGGHAMNSDNRLKTMAGLSQLWNADPVNRVRSGDGVSSYPGRRLAMHLMAQAIAVRPLLADPQASGQGFLARFLITEPPSAIGTCLRRGHAPASDAVLKDFSARVMSLLNAPLPTGDHPQELMPRRLLLSPAAEELLWRFHETIEKEQGPGGALEHIRSFASKVAEQEARLAGILTLWADFDAVDVKVEAMGCGITLAQFYLTEAKRLVEAGLVSAKTAQAEMLRKWLLESYPKDWVTPSDILKLGPNAMRERAKLNEPLAMLVKAGWLVRLNDGVVIAGKPRKEAYKIVRGSNVL
;
A
#
# COMPACT_ATOMS: atom_id res chain seq x y z
N MET A 1 -3.61 -12.67 -9.05
CA MET A 1 -3.03 -12.14 -10.30
C MET A 1 -1.68 -11.50 -9.99
N ARG A 2 -0.67 -11.54 -10.89
CA ARG A 2 0.58 -10.78 -10.68
C ARG A 2 0.26 -9.30 -10.81
N GLY A 3 0.36 -8.54 -9.73
CA GLY A 3 -0.05 -7.13 -9.68
C GLY A 3 0.78 -6.24 -10.61
N GLY A 4 2.04 -6.58 -10.89
CA GLY A 4 2.86 -5.86 -11.87
C GLY A 4 2.28 -5.88 -13.30
N GLY A 5 1.69 -7.00 -13.72
CA GLY A 5 1.04 -7.12 -15.04
C GLY A 5 -0.30 -6.39 -15.11
N PHE A 6 -1.02 -6.29 -13.99
CA PHE A 6 -2.23 -5.48 -13.90
C PHE A 6 -1.89 -3.98 -13.95
N ILE A 7 -0.96 -3.54 -13.10
CA ILE A 7 -0.58 -2.11 -12.95
C ILE A 7 0.14 -1.59 -14.19
N GLY A 8 1.02 -2.39 -14.80
CA GLY A 8 1.74 -2.04 -16.03
C GLY A 8 1.02 -2.41 -17.32
N GLY A 9 -0.19 -2.96 -17.24
CA GLY A 9 -0.94 -3.46 -18.39
C GLY A 9 -1.70 -2.38 -19.15
N HIS A 10 -2.23 -2.72 -20.33
CA HIS A 10 -2.96 -1.80 -21.21
C HIS A 10 -4.18 -1.16 -20.54
N ALA A 11 -4.84 -1.86 -19.63
CA ALA A 11 -6.00 -1.34 -18.88
C ALA A 11 -5.63 -0.23 -17.87
N MET A 12 -4.35 -0.09 -17.51
CA MET A 12 -3.84 0.87 -16.52
C MET A 12 -2.91 1.92 -17.13
N ASN A 13 -2.86 2.01 -18.47
CA ASN A 13 -2.18 3.11 -19.18
C ASN A 13 -2.91 4.46 -18.95
N SER A 14 -2.28 5.58 -19.32
CA SER A 14 -2.84 6.93 -19.11
C SER A 14 -4.27 7.09 -19.60
N ASP A 15 -4.60 6.46 -20.73
CA ASP A 15 -5.85 6.70 -21.45
C ASP A 15 -7.02 5.87 -20.88
N ASN A 16 -6.73 4.66 -20.38
CA ASN A 16 -7.75 3.73 -19.91
C ASN A 16 -7.86 3.64 -18.39
N ARG A 17 -6.83 4.07 -17.64
CA ARG A 17 -6.73 3.85 -16.18
C ARG A 17 -7.96 4.34 -15.42
N LEU A 18 -8.43 5.55 -15.69
CA LEU A 18 -9.58 6.12 -14.98
C LEU A 18 -10.84 5.27 -15.19
N LYS A 19 -11.11 4.86 -16.43
CA LYS A 19 -12.24 4.01 -16.79
C LYS A 19 -12.15 2.63 -16.12
N THR A 20 -10.96 2.04 -16.11
CA THR A 20 -10.71 0.75 -15.45
C THR A 20 -10.92 0.84 -13.94
N MET A 21 -10.36 1.85 -13.27
CA MET A 21 -10.52 2.05 -11.82
C MET A 21 -11.99 2.30 -11.44
N ALA A 22 -12.72 3.07 -12.25
CA ALA A 22 -14.14 3.30 -12.05
C ALA A 22 -14.96 2.00 -12.19
N GLY A 23 -14.72 1.22 -13.24
CA GLY A 23 -15.42 -0.07 -13.46
C GLY A 23 -15.14 -1.09 -12.35
N LEU A 24 -13.90 -1.16 -11.85
CA LEU A 24 -13.56 -2.02 -10.72
C LEU A 24 -14.20 -1.55 -9.41
N SER A 25 -14.34 -0.23 -9.23
CA SER A 25 -15.02 0.34 -8.06
C SER A 25 -16.54 0.07 -8.08
N GLN A 26 -17.16 0.08 -9.26
CA GLN A 26 -18.56 -0.34 -9.44
C GLN A 26 -18.76 -1.82 -9.07
N LEU A 27 -17.86 -2.70 -9.52
CA LEU A 27 -17.89 -4.11 -9.16
C LEU A 27 -17.72 -4.35 -7.65
N TRP A 28 -16.91 -3.52 -6.97
CA TRP A 28 -16.78 -3.55 -5.51
C TRP A 28 -18.07 -3.20 -4.78
N ASN A 29 -18.83 -2.25 -5.32
CA ASN A 29 -20.14 -1.82 -4.80
C ASN A 29 -21.27 -2.80 -5.16
N ALA A 30 -20.99 -3.85 -5.93
CA ALA A 30 -21.99 -4.75 -6.50
C ALA A 30 -22.97 -4.07 -7.49
N ASP A 31 -22.55 -2.96 -8.11
CA ASP A 31 -23.33 -2.27 -9.13
C ASP A 31 -23.45 -3.11 -10.42
N PRO A 32 -24.55 -3.01 -11.18
CA PRO A 32 -24.69 -3.69 -12.47
C PRO A 32 -23.61 -3.24 -13.47
N VAL A 33 -23.01 -4.19 -14.17
CA VAL A 33 -22.06 -3.87 -15.24
C VAL A 33 -22.83 -3.58 -16.51
N ASN A 34 -22.73 -2.36 -17.02
CA ASN A 34 -23.38 -1.97 -18.27
C ASN A 34 -22.40 -2.06 -19.44
N ARG A 35 -22.80 -2.74 -20.50
CA ARG A 35 -22.05 -2.84 -21.75
C ARG A 35 -22.86 -2.21 -22.86
N VAL A 36 -22.26 -1.21 -23.50
CA VAL A 36 -22.81 -0.57 -24.70
C VAL A 36 -21.92 -0.96 -25.88
N ARG A 37 -22.52 -1.57 -26.91
CA ARG A 37 -21.85 -1.89 -28.18
C ARG A 37 -22.68 -1.33 -29.33
N SER A 38 -22.00 -0.76 -30.32
CA SER A 38 -22.64 -0.38 -31.58
C SER A 38 -23.15 -1.65 -32.27
N GLY A 39 -24.48 -1.82 -32.34
CA GLY A 39 -25.16 -2.98 -32.95
C GLY A 39 -25.96 -3.84 -31.97
N ASP A 40 -25.46 -4.07 -30.74
CA ASP A 40 -26.07 -4.99 -29.76
C ASP A 40 -26.97 -4.29 -28.72
N GLY A 41 -27.05 -2.95 -28.74
CA GLY A 41 -27.78 -2.16 -27.75
C GLY A 41 -27.07 -2.05 -26.39
N VAL A 42 -27.85 -1.84 -25.33
CA VAL A 42 -27.38 -1.74 -23.94
C VAL A 42 -27.69 -3.05 -23.22
N SER A 43 -26.65 -3.76 -22.76
CA SER A 43 -26.80 -4.95 -21.92
C SER A 43 -26.37 -4.61 -20.49
N SER A 44 -27.20 -4.97 -19.50
CA SER A 44 -26.88 -4.83 -18.08
C SER A 44 -26.67 -6.20 -17.45
N TYR A 45 -25.60 -6.34 -16.67
CA TYR A 45 -25.24 -7.59 -16.00
C TYR A 45 -25.29 -7.39 -14.47
N PRO A 46 -26.43 -7.68 -13.82
CA PRO A 46 -26.55 -7.63 -12.36
C PRO A 46 -25.85 -8.84 -11.69
N GLY A 47 -25.79 -8.81 -10.36
CA GLY A 47 -25.28 -9.91 -9.53
C GLY A 47 -23.82 -10.30 -9.77
N ARG A 48 -23.01 -9.41 -10.35
CA ARG A 48 -21.57 -9.63 -10.52
C ARG A 48 -20.85 -9.24 -9.23
N ARG A 49 -19.88 -10.08 -8.82
CA ARG A 49 -19.06 -9.84 -7.64
C ARG A 49 -17.59 -9.99 -8.03
N LEU A 50 -16.75 -9.10 -7.50
CA LEU A 50 -15.33 -9.09 -7.75
C LEU A 50 -14.58 -9.34 -6.45
N ALA A 51 -13.72 -10.36 -6.47
CA ALA A 51 -12.66 -10.53 -5.48
C ALA A 51 -11.32 -10.30 -6.19
N MET A 52 -10.45 -9.48 -5.59
CA MET A 52 -9.16 -9.16 -6.17
C MET A 52 -8.04 -9.30 -5.15
N HIS A 53 -7.04 -10.11 -5.51
CA HIS A 53 -5.81 -10.27 -4.74
C HIS A 53 -4.60 -10.09 -5.67
N LEU A 54 -3.80 -9.07 -5.36
CA LEU A 54 -2.67 -8.62 -6.16
C LEU A 54 -1.38 -8.72 -5.34
N MET A 55 -0.41 -9.43 -5.89
CA MET A 55 0.96 -9.44 -5.36
C MET A 55 1.85 -8.70 -6.35
N ALA A 56 2.50 -7.64 -5.89
CA ALA A 56 3.34 -6.79 -6.73
C ALA A 56 4.61 -6.37 -5.98
N GLN A 57 5.68 -6.12 -6.73
CA GLN A 57 6.89 -5.53 -6.18
C GLN A 57 6.62 -4.07 -5.80
N ALA A 58 7.18 -3.61 -4.69
CA ALA A 58 6.98 -2.25 -4.19
C ALA A 58 7.26 -1.18 -5.27
N ILE A 59 8.30 -1.37 -6.09
CA ILE A 59 8.65 -0.43 -7.17
C ILE A 59 7.54 -0.24 -8.21
N ALA A 60 6.70 -1.25 -8.45
CA ALA A 60 5.58 -1.17 -9.38
C ALA A 60 4.35 -0.51 -8.75
N VAL A 61 4.18 -0.62 -7.43
CA VAL A 61 3.00 -0.13 -6.69
C VAL A 61 3.17 1.32 -6.25
N ARG A 62 4.39 1.73 -5.89
CA ARG A 62 4.69 3.09 -5.40
C ARG A 62 4.19 4.22 -6.31
N PRO A 63 4.35 4.17 -7.65
CA PRO A 63 3.80 5.21 -8.52
C PRO A 63 2.27 5.30 -8.45
N LEU A 64 1.58 4.16 -8.28
CA LEU A 64 0.13 4.13 -8.16
C LEU A 64 -0.33 4.70 -6.81
N LEU A 65 0.38 4.40 -5.71
CA LEU A 65 0.09 4.97 -4.38
C LEU A 65 0.29 6.49 -4.34
N ALA A 66 1.26 7.00 -5.09
CA ALA A 66 1.53 8.42 -5.22
C ALA A 66 0.62 9.13 -6.25
N ASP A 67 -0.20 8.40 -7.00
CA ASP A 67 -1.07 8.96 -8.04
C ASP A 67 -2.32 9.62 -7.41
N PRO A 68 -2.49 10.95 -7.55
CA PRO A 68 -3.66 11.64 -7.01
C PRO A 68 -4.98 11.14 -7.61
N GLN A 69 -5.00 10.62 -8.84
CA GLN A 69 -6.22 10.07 -9.44
C GLN A 69 -6.63 8.75 -8.78
N ALA A 70 -5.68 7.86 -8.50
CA ALA A 70 -5.94 6.58 -7.86
C ALA A 70 -6.37 6.75 -6.39
N SER A 71 -5.76 7.72 -5.69
CA SER A 71 -6.09 8.08 -4.32
C SER A 71 -7.40 8.89 -4.22
N GLY A 72 -7.63 9.83 -5.14
CA GLY A 72 -8.78 10.74 -5.13
C GLY A 72 -10.10 10.09 -5.56
N GLN A 73 -10.07 9.04 -6.39
CA GLN A 73 -11.26 8.28 -6.79
C GLN A 73 -11.65 7.18 -5.79
N GLY A 74 -10.91 7.06 -4.67
CA GLY A 74 -11.14 6.02 -3.66
C GLY A 74 -10.89 4.59 -4.16
N PHE A 75 -10.22 4.41 -5.29
CA PHE A 75 -9.91 3.08 -5.82
C PHE A 75 -8.97 2.34 -4.86
N LEU A 76 -7.86 2.98 -4.45
CA LEU A 76 -6.89 2.38 -3.54
C LEU A 76 -7.47 2.09 -2.15
N ALA A 77 -8.43 2.91 -1.69
CA ALA A 77 -9.12 2.73 -0.42
C ALA A 77 -9.97 1.44 -0.35
N ARG A 78 -10.26 0.81 -1.50
CA ARG A 78 -10.96 -0.48 -1.58
C ARG A 78 -10.04 -1.69 -1.41
N PHE A 79 -8.74 -1.47 -1.24
CA PHE A 79 -7.76 -2.54 -1.01
C PHE A 79 -7.27 -2.53 0.43
N LEU A 80 -7.06 -3.73 0.97
CA LEU A 80 -6.32 -3.98 2.18
C LEU A 80 -4.84 -4.09 1.83
N ILE A 81 -4.11 -2.97 1.86
CA ILE A 81 -2.72 -2.88 1.40
C ILE A 81 -1.77 -3.13 2.57
N THR A 82 -0.77 -3.98 2.37
CA THR A 82 0.33 -4.19 3.32
C THR A 82 1.63 -4.44 2.57
N GLU A 83 2.74 -4.00 3.15
CA GLU A 83 4.09 -4.33 2.71
C GLU A 83 4.82 -4.98 3.90
N PRO A 84 4.72 -6.30 4.06
CA PRO A 84 5.34 -6.99 5.19
C PRO A 84 6.87 -6.87 5.14
N PRO A 85 7.54 -6.90 6.30
CA PRO A 85 9.01 -6.87 6.37
C PRO A 85 9.64 -7.95 5.50
N SER A 86 10.75 -7.61 4.83
CA SER A 86 11.48 -8.57 4.02
C SER A 86 12.11 -9.65 4.90
N ALA A 87 11.83 -10.91 4.59
CA ALA A 87 12.53 -12.06 5.19
C ALA A 87 13.85 -12.39 4.46
N ILE A 88 14.24 -11.61 3.45
CA ILE A 88 15.51 -11.80 2.73
C ILE A 88 16.67 -11.62 3.71
N GLY A 89 17.57 -12.60 3.77
CA GLY A 89 18.67 -12.64 4.73
C GLY A 89 18.33 -13.33 6.07
N THR A 90 17.06 -13.59 6.35
CA THR A 90 16.61 -14.30 7.57
C THR A 90 15.93 -15.64 7.28
N CYS A 91 15.73 -16.00 6.00
CA CYS A 91 15.20 -17.30 5.56
C CYS A 91 16.22 -18.46 5.71
N LEU A 92 16.79 -18.66 6.90
CA LEU A 92 17.81 -19.69 7.16
C LEU A 92 17.23 -21.02 7.67
N ARG A 93 15.90 -21.11 7.78
CA ARG A 93 15.23 -22.30 8.31
C ARG A 93 15.20 -23.43 7.28
N ARG A 94 15.55 -24.65 7.71
CA ARG A 94 15.36 -25.89 6.94
C ARG A 94 14.11 -26.63 7.40
N GLY A 95 13.15 -26.84 6.49
CA GLY A 95 11.89 -27.52 6.77
C GLY A 95 10.88 -26.69 7.58
N HIS A 96 9.70 -27.27 7.83
CA HIS A 96 8.61 -26.69 8.61
C HIS A 96 8.37 -27.47 9.91
N ALA A 97 7.57 -26.91 10.83
CA ALA A 97 7.23 -27.62 12.05
C ALA A 97 6.17 -28.68 11.73
N PRO A 98 6.19 -29.88 12.35
CA PRO A 98 5.14 -30.89 12.14
C PRO A 98 3.72 -30.36 12.42
N ALA A 99 3.58 -29.46 13.41
CA ALA A 99 2.31 -28.80 13.70
C ALA A 99 1.80 -27.92 12.53
N SER A 100 2.68 -27.45 11.65
CA SER A 100 2.30 -26.68 10.47
C SER A 100 1.51 -27.53 9.46
N ASP A 101 1.81 -28.83 9.34
CA ASP A 101 1.08 -29.71 8.42
C ASP A 101 -0.38 -29.89 8.82
N ALA A 102 -0.64 -30.05 10.13
CA ALA A 102 -1.99 -30.15 10.66
C ALA A 102 -2.78 -28.86 10.38
N VAL A 103 -2.20 -27.70 10.69
CA VAL A 103 -2.84 -26.39 10.44
C VAL A 103 -3.12 -26.17 8.95
N LEU A 104 -2.17 -26.51 8.07
CA LEU A 104 -2.35 -26.39 6.63
C LEU A 104 -3.44 -27.33 6.09
N LYS A 105 -3.54 -28.54 6.64
CA LYS A 105 -4.58 -29.50 6.29
C LYS A 105 -5.96 -28.99 6.67
N ASP A 106 -6.11 -28.48 7.90
CA ASP A 106 -7.39 -27.94 8.39
C ASP A 106 -7.82 -26.70 7.60
N PHE A 107 -6.86 -25.79 7.33
CA PHE A 107 -7.11 -24.62 6.48
C PHE A 107 -7.55 -25.02 5.07
N SER A 108 -6.85 -25.97 4.44
CA SER A 108 -7.17 -26.45 3.10
C SER A 108 -8.54 -27.13 3.06
N ALA A 109 -8.86 -27.93 4.06
CA ALA A 109 -10.18 -28.57 4.18
C ALA A 109 -11.29 -27.51 4.30
N ARG A 110 -11.08 -26.46 5.09
CA ARG A 110 -12.05 -25.36 5.22
C ARG A 110 -12.25 -24.61 3.91
N VAL A 111 -11.17 -24.24 3.21
CA VAL A 111 -11.25 -23.59 1.89
C VAL A 111 -12.02 -24.47 0.90
N MET A 112 -11.71 -25.76 0.83
CA MET A 112 -12.38 -26.68 -0.08
C MET A 112 -13.86 -26.85 0.25
N SER A 113 -14.22 -26.90 1.53
CA SER A 113 -15.62 -26.92 1.97
C SER A 113 -16.38 -25.68 1.49
N LEU A 114 -15.78 -24.48 1.60
CA LEU A 114 -16.40 -23.24 1.15
C LEU A 114 -16.49 -23.15 -0.38
N LEU A 115 -15.47 -23.61 -1.12
CA LEU A 115 -15.48 -23.59 -2.59
C LEU A 115 -16.47 -24.61 -3.19
N ASN A 116 -16.75 -25.70 -2.49
CA ASN A 116 -17.72 -26.71 -2.90
C ASN A 116 -19.16 -26.38 -2.47
N ALA A 117 -19.37 -25.31 -1.70
CA ALA A 117 -20.71 -24.86 -1.35
C ALA A 117 -21.46 -24.43 -2.62
N PRO A 118 -22.77 -24.72 -2.74
CA PRO A 118 -23.57 -24.27 -3.87
C PRO A 118 -23.46 -22.75 -4.04
N LEU A 119 -23.23 -22.30 -5.27
CA LEU A 119 -23.22 -20.87 -5.56
C LEU A 119 -24.62 -20.30 -5.31
N PRO A 120 -24.74 -19.17 -4.58
CA PRO A 120 -26.03 -18.56 -4.32
C PRO A 120 -26.51 -17.85 -5.59
N THR A 121 -27.15 -18.57 -6.49
CA THR A 121 -27.72 -18.06 -7.74
C THR A 121 -29.24 -18.25 -7.71
N GLY A 122 -30.00 -17.30 -8.26
CA GLY A 122 -31.42 -17.47 -8.52
C GLY A 122 -31.65 -18.26 -9.81
N ASP A 123 -32.64 -17.83 -10.60
CA ASP A 123 -32.99 -18.45 -11.89
C ASP A 123 -31.89 -18.31 -12.96
N HIS A 124 -30.94 -17.40 -12.75
CA HIS A 124 -29.82 -17.14 -13.65
C HIS A 124 -28.51 -17.62 -13.02
N PRO A 125 -27.86 -18.69 -13.54
CA PRO A 125 -26.61 -19.25 -13.01
C PRO A 125 -25.42 -18.27 -13.00
N GLN A 126 -25.54 -17.17 -13.73
CA GLN A 126 -24.50 -16.14 -13.84
C GLN A 126 -24.75 -14.92 -12.95
N GLU A 127 -25.85 -14.91 -12.20
CA GLU A 127 -26.25 -13.82 -11.32
C GLU A 127 -26.20 -14.28 -9.86
N LEU A 128 -25.25 -13.75 -9.09
CA LEU A 128 -25.15 -14.08 -7.68
C LEU A 128 -26.20 -13.30 -6.88
N MET A 129 -26.96 -14.05 -6.09
CA MET A 129 -27.95 -13.59 -5.12
C MET A 129 -27.57 -14.06 -3.71
N PRO A 130 -26.43 -13.61 -3.15
CA PRO A 130 -26.01 -14.01 -1.82
C PRO A 130 -27.02 -13.54 -0.77
N ARG A 131 -27.21 -14.34 0.28
CA ARG A 131 -28.00 -13.93 1.44
C ARG A 131 -27.37 -12.70 2.10
N ARG A 132 -28.22 -11.85 2.69
CA ARG A 132 -27.74 -10.74 3.53
C ARG A 132 -27.25 -11.32 4.86
N LEU A 133 -26.03 -10.97 5.23
CA LEU A 133 -25.48 -11.21 6.56
C LEU A 133 -25.72 -9.95 7.38
N LEU A 134 -26.56 -10.03 8.41
CA LEU A 134 -26.90 -8.86 9.23
C LEU A 134 -25.82 -8.59 10.27
N LEU A 135 -25.84 -7.41 10.87
CA LEU A 135 -25.06 -7.13 12.07
C LEU A 135 -25.97 -7.35 13.28
N SER A 136 -25.45 -8.01 14.31
CA SER A 136 -26.11 -7.98 15.62
C SER A 136 -26.11 -6.54 16.17
N PRO A 137 -27.06 -6.14 17.03
CA PRO A 137 -27.10 -4.77 17.57
C PRO A 137 -25.80 -4.34 18.27
N ALA A 138 -25.15 -5.28 18.98
CA ALA A 138 -23.87 -5.02 19.63
C ALA A 138 -22.72 -4.82 18.62
N ALA A 139 -22.72 -5.56 17.50
CA ALA A 139 -21.74 -5.38 16.44
C ALA A 139 -21.95 -4.07 15.69
N GLU A 140 -23.20 -3.67 15.44
CA GLU A 140 -23.55 -2.40 14.81
C GLU A 140 -23.11 -1.20 15.65
N GLU A 141 -23.37 -1.22 16.96
CA GLU A 141 -22.91 -0.19 17.90
C GLU A 141 -21.37 -0.11 17.93
N LEU A 142 -20.69 -1.25 17.91
CA LEU A 142 -19.22 -1.28 17.93
C LEU A 142 -18.63 -0.69 16.64
N LEU A 143 -19.19 -1.04 15.48
CA LEU A 143 -18.82 -0.45 14.20
C LEU A 143 -19.10 1.06 14.17
N TRP A 144 -20.24 1.51 14.69
CA TRP A 144 -20.58 2.93 14.77
C TRP A 144 -19.54 3.73 15.59
N ARG A 145 -19.14 3.23 16.76
CA ARG A 145 -18.09 3.86 17.58
C ARG A 145 -16.74 3.92 16.87
N PHE A 146 -16.39 2.86 16.16
CA PHE A 146 -15.19 2.83 15.35
C PHE A 146 -15.24 3.90 14.25
N HIS A 147 -16.34 3.95 13.49
CA HIS A 147 -16.58 4.98 12.47
C HIS A 147 -16.49 6.40 13.05
N GLU A 148 -17.12 6.67 14.19
CA GLU A 148 -17.10 7.98 14.84
C GLU A 148 -15.67 8.42 15.22
N THR A 149 -14.85 7.47 15.70
CA THR A 149 -13.44 7.72 16.04
C THR A 149 -12.65 8.10 14.79
N ILE A 150 -12.78 7.32 13.72
CA ILE A 150 -12.10 7.56 12.45
C ILE A 150 -12.54 8.90 11.82
N GLU A 151 -13.83 9.23 11.89
CA GLU A 151 -14.35 10.50 11.36
C GLU A 151 -13.74 11.71 12.06
N LYS A 152 -13.61 11.66 13.40
CA LYS A 152 -12.93 12.70 14.18
C LYS A 152 -11.45 12.87 13.77
N GLU A 153 -10.74 11.77 13.54
CA GLU A 153 -9.32 11.79 13.16
C GLU A 153 -9.06 12.27 11.72
N GLN A 154 -10.08 12.32 10.85
CA GLN A 154 -9.99 12.86 9.49
C GLN A 154 -10.04 14.39 9.43
N GLY A 155 -10.49 15.03 10.50
CA GLY A 155 -10.59 16.49 10.60
C GLY A 155 -9.25 17.22 10.45
N PRO A 156 -9.26 18.55 10.27
CA PRO A 156 -8.04 19.34 10.20
C PRO A 156 -7.13 19.13 11.42
N GLY A 157 -5.86 18.85 11.19
CA GLY A 157 -4.86 18.54 12.24
C GLY A 157 -4.98 17.13 12.83
N GLY A 158 -5.92 16.31 12.35
CA GLY A 158 -6.14 14.94 12.81
C GLY A 158 -5.12 13.95 12.22
N ALA A 159 -4.95 12.82 12.90
CA ALA A 159 -3.94 11.81 12.55
C ALA A 159 -4.17 11.15 11.17
N LEU A 160 -5.38 11.26 10.61
CA LEU A 160 -5.79 10.66 9.33
C LEU A 160 -6.06 11.71 8.24
N GLU A 161 -5.80 12.99 8.49
CA GLU A 161 -6.06 14.08 7.53
C GLU A 161 -5.43 13.82 6.15
N HIS A 162 -4.22 13.29 6.10
CA HIS A 162 -3.50 13.05 4.85
C HIS A 162 -3.91 11.76 4.12
N ILE A 163 -4.78 10.95 4.72
CA ILE A 163 -5.26 9.68 4.16
C ILE A 163 -6.78 9.54 4.22
N ARG A 164 -7.51 10.66 4.14
CA ARG A 164 -8.99 10.72 4.14
C ARG A 164 -9.66 9.72 3.19
N SER A 165 -9.07 9.47 2.01
CA SER A 165 -9.63 8.49 1.07
C SER A 165 -9.69 7.07 1.65
N PHE A 166 -8.67 6.65 2.39
CA PHE A 166 -8.64 5.36 3.09
C PHE A 166 -9.50 5.39 4.35
N ALA A 167 -9.37 6.45 5.16
CA ALA A 167 -10.08 6.59 6.42
C ALA A 167 -11.60 6.57 6.22
N SER A 168 -12.14 7.31 5.25
CA SER A 168 -13.58 7.32 4.92
C SER A 168 -14.14 5.98 4.43
N LYS A 169 -13.28 4.99 4.14
CA LYS A 169 -13.68 3.64 3.68
C LYS A 169 -13.32 2.52 4.64
N VAL A 170 -12.59 2.80 5.71
CA VAL A 170 -12.11 1.76 6.63
C VAL A 170 -13.25 1.07 7.38
N ALA A 171 -14.33 1.78 7.72
CA ALA A 171 -15.51 1.20 8.35
C ALA A 171 -16.22 0.19 7.43
N GLU A 172 -16.30 0.48 6.13
CA GLU A 172 -16.84 -0.47 5.14
C GLU A 172 -15.95 -1.73 5.02
N GLN A 173 -14.63 -1.55 5.09
CA GLN A 173 -13.67 -2.66 5.06
C GLN A 173 -13.75 -3.52 6.32
N GLU A 174 -13.88 -2.89 7.47
CA GLU A 174 -14.06 -3.55 8.76
C GLU A 174 -15.28 -4.46 8.75
N ALA A 175 -16.43 -3.98 8.28
CA ALA A 175 -17.65 -4.76 8.23
C ALA A 175 -17.50 -5.99 7.32
N ARG A 176 -16.80 -5.82 6.18
CA ARG A 176 -16.47 -6.91 5.26
C ARG A 176 -15.52 -7.93 5.89
N LEU A 177 -14.50 -7.47 6.62
CA LEU A 177 -13.56 -8.34 7.33
C LEU A 177 -14.27 -9.14 8.42
N ALA A 178 -15.11 -8.50 9.24
CA ALA A 178 -15.91 -9.16 10.26
C ALA A 178 -16.87 -10.18 9.66
N GLY A 179 -17.51 -9.86 8.52
CA GLY A 179 -18.33 -10.79 7.75
C GLY A 179 -17.55 -12.01 7.25
N ILE A 180 -16.34 -11.79 6.71
CA ILE A 180 -15.46 -12.89 6.26
C ILE A 180 -15.09 -13.79 7.45
N LEU A 181 -14.69 -13.22 8.59
CA LEU A 181 -14.33 -14.00 9.79
C LEU A 181 -15.52 -14.79 10.32
N THR A 182 -16.72 -14.20 10.30
CA THR A 182 -17.96 -14.84 10.70
C THR A 182 -18.25 -16.05 9.81
N LEU A 183 -18.27 -15.87 8.49
CA LEU A 183 -18.55 -16.93 7.52
C LEU A 183 -17.43 -17.98 7.45
N TRP A 184 -16.20 -17.58 7.75
CA TRP A 184 -15.07 -18.50 7.89
C TRP A 184 -15.25 -19.42 9.08
N ALA A 185 -15.73 -18.93 10.22
CA ALA A 185 -16.00 -19.75 11.40
C ALA A 185 -17.25 -20.62 11.23
N ASP A 186 -18.34 -20.03 10.74
CA ASP A 186 -19.62 -20.69 10.51
C ASP A 186 -20.27 -20.13 9.23
N PHE A 187 -20.39 -20.99 8.21
CA PHE A 187 -20.90 -20.56 6.90
C PHE A 187 -22.40 -20.23 6.92
N ASP A 188 -23.14 -20.80 7.87
CA ASP A 188 -24.59 -20.65 8.00
C ASP A 188 -24.97 -19.54 9.00
N ALA A 189 -23.98 -18.89 9.62
CA ALA A 189 -24.18 -17.80 10.58
C ALA A 189 -25.09 -16.70 10.02
N VAL A 190 -26.15 -16.35 10.75
CA VAL A 190 -27.17 -15.39 10.27
C VAL A 190 -26.78 -13.93 10.46
N ASP A 191 -25.89 -13.66 11.42
CA ASP A 191 -25.43 -12.32 11.77
C ASP A 191 -23.96 -12.29 12.20
N VAL A 192 -23.34 -11.11 12.07
CA VAL A 192 -22.02 -10.81 12.62
C VAL A 192 -22.18 -10.50 14.11
N LYS A 193 -21.50 -11.28 14.94
CA LYS A 193 -21.44 -11.07 16.39
C LYS A 193 -20.36 -10.06 16.76
N VAL A 194 -20.48 -9.49 17.97
CA VAL A 194 -19.58 -8.44 18.47
C VAL A 194 -18.12 -8.88 18.50
N GLU A 195 -17.84 -10.16 18.77
CA GLU A 195 -16.50 -10.72 18.81
C GLU A 195 -15.83 -10.69 17.43
N ALA A 196 -16.57 -11.12 16.40
CA ALA A 196 -16.10 -11.07 15.01
C ALA A 196 -15.90 -9.63 14.55
N MET A 197 -16.76 -8.71 15.00
CA MET A 197 -16.61 -7.28 14.71
C MET A 197 -15.34 -6.69 15.34
N GLY A 198 -15.06 -6.99 16.62
CA GLY A 198 -13.82 -6.57 17.28
C GLY A 198 -12.55 -7.07 16.58
N CYS A 199 -12.57 -8.31 16.07
CA CYS A 199 -11.51 -8.84 15.22
C CYS A 199 -11.40 -8.07 13.88
N GLY A 200 -12.53 -7.74 13.26
CA GLY A 200 -12.61 -6.90 12.07
C GLY A 200 -11.96 -5.52 12.27
N ILE A 201 -12.27 -4.85 13.38
CA ILE A 201 -11.68 -3.56 13.77
C ILE A 201 -10.17 -3.66 13.89
N THR A 202 -9.68 -4.69 14.58
CA THR A 202 -8.23 -4.90 14.79
C THR A 202 -7.50 -5.02 13.45
N LEU A 203 -8.05 -5.80 12.51
CA LEU A 203 -7.48 -5.95 11.17
C LEU A 203 -7.58 -4.65 10.36
N ALA A 204 -8.72 -3.96 10.43
CA ALA A 204 -8.94 -2.72 9.70
C ALA A 204 -7.99 -1.61 10.17
N GLN A 205 -7.74 -1.49 11.48
CA GLN A 205 -6.77 -0.57 12.06
C GLN A 205 -5.34 -0.89 11.60
N PHE A 206 -4.98 -2.18 11.52
CA PHE A 206 -3.68 -2.60 10.97
C PHE A 206 -3.52 -2.12 9.52
N TYR A 207 -4.51 -2.39 8.65
CA TYR A 207 -4.44 -1.99 7.24
C TYR A 207 -4.49 -0.47 7.04
N LEU A 208 -5.23 0.25 7.88
CA LEU A 208 -5.24 1.72 7.86
C LEU A 208 -3.87 2.29 8.24
N THR A 209 -3.23 1.70 9.25
CA THR A 209 -1.87 2.07 9.67
C THR A 209 -0.86 1.80 8.56
N GLU A 210 -0.96 0.65 7.89
CA GLU A 210 -0.12 0.33 6.73
C GLU A 210 -0.37 1.28 5.55
N ALA A 211 -1.63 1.62 5.26
CA ALA A 211 -1.95 2.60 4.24
C ALA A 211 -1.35 3.97 4.56
N LYS A 212 -1.44 4.42 5.81
CA LYS A 212 -0.79 5.65 6.29
C LYS A 212 0.71 5.62 6.03
N ARG A 213 1.40 4.58 6.51
CA ARG A 213 2.85 4.42 6.35
C ARG A 213 3.25 4.42 4.88
N LEU A 214 2.49 3.73 4.02
CA LEU A 214 2.79 3.60 2.60
C LEU A 214 2.51 4.89 1.81
N VAL A 215 1.44 5.61 2.13
CA VAL A 215 1.14 6.91 1.52
C VAL A 215 2.18 7.93 1.94
N GLU A 216 2.52 8.02 3.22
CA GLU A 216 3.60 8.89 3.72
C GLU A 216 4.93 8.56 3.03
N ALA A 217 5.30 7.28 2.94
CA ALA A 217 6.49 6.85 2.22
C ALA A 217 6.42 7.10 0.70
N GLY A 218 5.23 7.13 0.10
CA GLY A 218 5.00 7.47 -1.30
C GLY A 218 5.06 8.97 -1.59
N LEU A 219 4.63 9.81 -0.63
CA LEU A 219 4.74 11.27 -0.66
C LEU A 219 6.19 11.73 -0.52
N VAL A 220 7.04 10.96 0.15
CA VAL A 220 8.50 11.13 0.09
C VAL A 220 8.93 10.89 -1.35
N SER A 221 9.09 11.98 -2.10
CA SER A 221 9.45 11.92 -3.51
C SER A 221 10.66 11.01 -3.73
N ALA A 222 10.74 10.32 -4.89
CA ALA A 222 11.91 9.50 -5.23
C ALA A 222 13.23 10.27 -5.06
N LYS A 223 13.17 11.59 -5.23
CA LYS A 223 14.26 12.54 -5.03
C LYS A 223 14.62 12.67 -3.54
N THR A 224 13.65 12.83 -2.65
CA THR A 224 13.85 12.88 -1.20
C THR A 224 14.40 11.55 -0.67
N ALA A 225 13.91 10.41 -1.16
CA ALA A 225 14.44 9.09 -0.80
C ALA A 225 15.90 8.90 -1.25
N GLN A 226 16.24 9.39 -2.44
CA GLN A 226 17.62 9.43 -2.95
C GLN A 226 18.53 10.32 -2.09
N ALA A 227 18.07 11.51 -1.70
CA ALA A 227 18.79 12.40 -0.79
C ALA A 227 19.03 11.74 0.58
N GLU A 228 18.02 11.08 1.16
CA GLU A 228 18.15 10.40 2.44
C GLU A 228 19.10 9.20 2.38
N MET A 229 19.07 8.42 1.28
CA MET A 229 20.01 7.32 1.08
C MET A 229 21.46 7.84 0.99
N LEU A 230 21.68 8.97 0.31
CA LEU A 230 22.98 9.63 0.26
C LEU A 230 23.40 10.13 1.65
N ARG A 231 22.49 10.75 2.41
CA ARG A 231 22.74 11.22 3.78
C ARG A 231 23.17 10.07 4.71
N LYS A 232 22.42 8.98 4.75
CA LYS A 232 22.75 7.81 5.58
C LYS A 232 24.12 7.26 5.24
N TRP A 233 24.43 7.08 3.94
CA TRP A 233 25.75 6.63 3.52
C TRP A 233 26.87 7.59 3.97
N LEU A 234 26.68 8.91 3.83
CA LEU A 234 27.66 9.91 4.26
C LEU A 234 27.92 9.88 5.77
N LEU A 235 26.86 9.71 6.57
CA LEU A 235 26.96 9.76 8.04
C LEU A 235 27.40 8.43 8.65
N GLU A 236 26.91 7.31 8.13
CA GLU A 236 27.08 5.99 8.76
C GLU A 236 28.24 5.19 8.15
N SER A 237 28.56 5.39 6.87
CA SER A 237 29.50 4.52 6.14
C SER A 237 30.72 5.25 5.58
N TYR A 238 30.63 6.54 5.31
CA TYR A 238 31.73 7.30 4.73
C TYR A 238 32.69 7.80 5.82
N PRO A 239 34.02 7.56 5.72
CA PRO A 239 34.93 7.76 6.85
C PRO A 239 35.47 9.19 6.99
N LYS A 240 35.22 10.08 6.04
CA LYS A 240 35.80 11.45 6.01
C LYS A 240 34.76 12.49 6.38
N ASP A 241 35.21 13.68 6.75
CA ASP A 241 34.36 14.86 7.04
C ASP A 241 34.10 15.74 5.81
N TRP A 242 34.67 15.36 4.67
CA TRP A 242 34.47 16.02 3.40
C TRP A 242 34.28 14.97 2.33
N VAL A 243 33.51 15.29 1.30
CA VAL A 243 33.22 14.40 0.18
C VAL A 243 33.27 15.16 -1.13
N THR A 244 33.76 14.51 -2.19
CA THR A 244 33.64 15.03 -3.56
C THR A 244 32.58 14.26 -4.32
N PRO A 245 31.94 14.85 -5.35
CA PRO A 245 31.02 14.10 -6.21
C PRO A 245 31.66 12.86 -6.84
N SER A 246 32.96 12.91 -7.15
CA SER A 246 33.70 11.74 -7.64
C SER A 246 33.79 10.62 -6.62
N ASP A 247 33.90 10.93 -5.33
CA ASP A 247 33.88 9.91 -4.27
C ASP A 247 32.49 9.28 -4.17
N ILE A 248 31.42 10.08 -4.27
CA ILE A 248 30.03 9.57 -4.25
C ILE A 248 29.76 8.67 -5.46
N LEU A 249 30.18 9.08 -6.66
CA LEU A 249 30.00 8.29 -7.87
C LEU A 249 30.74 6.93 -7.82
N LYS A 250 31.87 6.86 -7.10
CA LYS A 250 32.72 5.65 -7.02
C LYS A 250 32.37 4.75 -5.85
N LEU A 251 32.10 5.32 -4.68
CA LEU A 251 31.98 4.61 -3.41
C LEU A 251 30.55 4.67 -2.82
N GLY A 252 29.73 5.58 -3.33
CA GLY A 252 28.38 5.82 -2.84
C GLY A 252 27.35 4.80 -3.30
N PRO A 253 26.08 4.97 -2.87
CA PRO A 253 24.99 4.08 -3.23
C PRO A 253 24.82 3.93 -4.75
N ASN A 254 24.47 2.73 -5.22
CA ASN A 254 24.38 2.43 -6.65
C ASN A 254 23.48 3.39 -7.45
N ALA A 255 22.40 3.90 -6.85
CA ALA A 255 21.50 4.85 -7.51
C ALA A 255 22.16 6.21 -7.85
N MET A 256 23.34 6.49 -7.29
CA MET A 256 24.08 7.76 -7.42
C MET A 256 25.26 7.68 -8.37
N ARG A 257 25.47 6.55 -9.07
CA ARG A 257 26.63 6.34 -9.97
C ARG A 257 26.57 7.17 -11.26
N GLU A 258 25.42 7.76 -11.58
CA GLU A 258 25.27 8.69 -12.69
C GLU A 258 25.21 10.14 -12.18
N ARG A 259 26.02 11.02 -12.77
CA ARG A 259 26.12 12.42 -12.33
C ARG A 259 24.77 13.16 -12.38
N ALA A 260 23.96 12.90 -13.40
CA ALA A 260 22.64 13.53 -13.55
C ALA A 260 21.70 13.20 -12.37
N LYS A 261 21.77 11.97 -11.84
CA LYS A 261 20.95 11.52 -10.70
C LYS A 261 21.49 12.01 -9.34
N LEU A 262 22.76 12.44 -9.28
CA LEU A 262 23.40 12.92 -8.06
C LEU A 262 23.17 14.41 -7.76
N ASN A 263 22.99 15.23 -8.81
CA ASN A 263 22.92 16.69 -8.65
C ASN A 263 21.77 17.13 -7.73
N GLU A 264 20.59 16.54 -7.88
CA GLU A 264 19.40 16.92 -7.14
C GLU A 264 19.43 16.46 -5.66
N PRO A 265 19.83 15.20 -5.34
CA PRO A 265 20.14 14.77 -3.98
C PRO A 265 21.18 15.66 -3.27
N LEU A 266 22.28 16.02 -3.95
CA LEU A 266 23.29 16.92 -3.39
C LEU A 266 22.70 18.29 -3.05
N ALA A 267 21.94 18.89 -3.97
CA ALA A 267 21.32 20.19 -3.75
C ALA A 267 20.36 20.18 -2.55
N MET A 268 19.58 19.09 -2.38
CA MET A 268 18.71 18.91 -1.21
C MET A 268 19.50 18.83 0.10
N LEU A 269 20.60 18.06 0.13
CA LEU A 269 21.42 17.95 1.34
C LEU A 269 22.14 19.26 1.70
N VAL A 270 22.53 20.04 0.70
CA VAL A 270 23.06 21.40 0.93
C VAL A 270 21.98 22.32 1.48
N LYS A 271 20.80 22.34 0.86
CA LYS A 271 19.66 23.17 1.31
C LYS A 271 19.21 22.82 2.73
N ALA A 272 19.26 21.54 3.09
CA ALA A 272 18.89 21.03 4.40
C ALA A 272 20.03 21.12 5.44
N GLY A 273 21.21 21.65 5.07
CA GLY A 273 22.32 21.88 6.00
C GLY A 273 23.15 20.63 6.35
N TRP A 274 22.91 19.49 5.71
CA TRP A 274 23.71 18.27 5.92
C TRP A 274 25.06 18.33 5.19
N LEU A 275 25.16 19.15 4.14
CA LEU A 275 26.38 19.42 3.39
C LEU A 275 26.62 20.92 3.28
N VAL A 276 27.88 21.34 3.43
CA VAL A 276 28.30 22.71 3.15
C VAL A 276 29.26 22.70 1.97
N ARG A 277 28.94 23.42 0.90
CA ARG A 277 29.83 23.52 -0.26
C ARG A 277 31.11 24.25 0.16
N LEU A 278 32.25 23.63 -0.10
CA LEU A 278 33.57 24.24 0.14
C LEU A 278 33.94 25.17 -1.02
N ASN A 279 34.79 26.15 -0.75
CA ASN A 279 35.25 27.12 -1.74
C ASN A 279 35.94 26.44 -2.93
N ASP A 280 35.78 27.02 -4.11
CA ASP A 280 36.42 26.55 -5.33
C ASP A 280 37.95 26.59 -5.17
N GLY A 281 38.62 25.49 -5.57
CA GLY A 281 40.07 25.38 -5.46
C GLY A 281 40.58 24.91 -4.09
N VAL A 282 39.68 24.56 -3.16
CA VAL A 282 40.07 23.97 -1.87
C VAL A 282 40.99 22.76 -2.08
N VAL A 283 42.12 22.77 -1.38
CA VAL A 283 43.10 21.68 -1.47
C VAL A 283 42.69 20.57 -0.53
N ILE A 284 42.26 19.45 -1.12
CA ILE A 284 41.83 18.26 -0.39
C ILE A 284 42.75 17.11 -0.78
N ALA A 285 43.41 16.52 0.21
CA ALA A 285 44.43 15.47 0.02
C ALA A 285 45.50 15.88 -1.02
N GLY A 286 46.01 17.11 -0.91
CA GLY A 286 47.08 17.64 -1.76
C GLY A 286 46.68 17.99 -3.20
N LYS A 287 45.39 17.92 -3.56
CA LYS A 287 44.89 18.30 -4.89
C LYS A 287 43.80 19.38 -4.80
N PRO A 288 43.85 20.43 -5.64
CA PRO A 288 42.76 21.40 -5.71
C PRO A 288 41.51 20.72 -6.27
N ARG A 289 40.36 20.94 -5.62
CA ARG A 289 39.07 20.41 -6.06
C ARG A 289 38.18 21.53 -6.59
N LYS A 290 37.60 21.29 -7.77
CA LYS A 290 36.56 22.17 -8.35
C LYS A 290 35.24 22.10 -7.60
N GLU A 291 34.98 20.98 -6.92
CA GLU A 291 33.73 20.76 -6.21
C GLU A 291 33.96 19.79 -5.06
N ALA A 292 33.66 20.25 -3.85
CA ALA A 292 33.75 19.46 -2.62
C ALA A 292 32.76 19.99 -1.59
N TYR A 293 32.34 19.10 -0.69
CA TYR A 293 31.37 19.39 0.34
C TYR A 293 31.90 18.94 1.70
N LYS A 294 31.76 19.76 2.74
CA LYS A 294 31.95 19.37 4.13
C LYS A 294 30.67 18.68 4.62
N ILE A 295 30.82 17.53 5.26
CA ILE A 295 29.73 16.77 5.87
C ILE A 295 29.48 17.32 7.26
N VAL A 296 28.23 17.67 7.56
CA VAL A 296 27.82 18.13 8.88
C VAL A 296 27.37 16.91 9.69
N ARG A 297 28.27 16.38 10.52
CA ARG A 297 27.95 15.36 11.53
C ARG A 297 27.46 16.08 12.77
N GLY A 298 26.34 15.65 13.34
CA GLY A 298 25.75 16.24 14.54
C GLY A 298 26.66 16.05 15.76
N SER A 299 27.65 16.93 15.90
CA SER A 299 28.43 17.18 17.10
C SER A 299 28.99 18.60 16.94
N ASN A 300 28.43 19.52 17.72
CA ASN A 300 28.56 21.00 17.68
C ASN A 300 27.52 21.74 16.85
N VAL A 301 26.27 21.71 17.30
CA VAL A 301 25.47 22.94 17.36
C VAL A 301 25.63 23.43 18.81
N LEU A 302 26.46 24.46 18.99
CA LEU A 302 26.38 25.35 20.15
C LEU A 302 25.36 26.44 19.82
#